data_AF-A0A7S0QXH5-F1
#
_entry.id   AF-A0A7S0QXH5-F1
#
_cell.length_a   1.000
_cell.length_b   1.000
_cell.length_c   1.000
_cell.angle_alpha   90.00
_cell.angle_beta   90.00
_cell.angle_gamma   90.00
#
_symmetry.space_group_name_H-M   'P 1'
#
loop_
_entity.id
_entity.type
_entity.pdbx_description
1 polymer ?
#
loop_
_entity_poly.entity_id
_entity_poly.type
_entity_poly.pdbx_seq_one_letter_code
_entity_poly.pdbx_strand_id
1 'polypeptide(L)'
;FALIAGIVLTDVMGKDWIFALHPLLMSAAFVLCFSYGIISYRLDTFDAKLDVLSVMKPMSTLRNYHRNWQLAGSIAAAAGLAAIMASKIAKGKNLFAVPSLHASIGFVTLIGIVVQGVVGYLKMQALGDGGQKV
;
A
#
# COMPACT_ATOMS: atom_id res chain seq x y z
N PHE A 1 -44.09 1.41 -1.53
CA PHE A 1 -43.18 2.23 -0.69
C PHE A 1 -41.98 1.44 -0.15
N ALA A 2 -42.15 0.29 0.50
CA ALA A 2 -41.03 -0.53 1.01
C ALA A 2 -40.04 -1.04 -0.07
N LEU A 3 -40.53 -1.40 -1.27
CA LEU A 3 -39.69 -1.87 -2.38
C LEU A 3 -38.82 -0.74 -2.99
N ILE A 4 -39.35 0.48 -3.03
CA ILE A 4 -38.64 1.67 -3.55
C ILE A 4 -37.57 2.10 -2.54
N ALA A 5 -37.86 2.05 -1.23
CA ALA A 5 -36.89 2.31 -0.18
C ALA A 5 -35.75 1.28 -0.17
N GLY A 6 -36.04 0.00 -0.42
CA GLY A 6 -35.02 -1.06 -0.51
C GLY A 6 -34.08 -0.90 -1.71
N ILE A 7 -34.60 -0.50 -2.87
CA ILE A 7 -33.80 -0.21 -4.07
C ILE A 7 -32.98 1.07 -3.89
N VAL A 8 -33.55 2.12 -3.27
CA VAL A 8 -32.83 3.37 -3.00
C VAL A 8 -31.74 3.16 -1.93
N LEU A 9 -31.99 2.37 -0.87
CA LEU A 9 -30.97 2.06 0.14
C LEU A 9 -29.84 1.21 -0.43
N THR A 10 -30.13 0.19 -1.25
CA THR A 10 -29.09 -0.65 -1.87
C THR A 10 -28.30 0.08 -2.95
N ASP A 11 -28.92 0.98 -3.71
CA ASP A 11 -28.24 1.74 -4.77
C ASP A 11 -27.45 2.95 -4.23
N VAL A 12 -27.92 3.59 -3.15
CA VAL A 12 -27.22 4.68 -2.45
C VAL A 12 -26.11 4.13 -1.55
N MET A 13 -26.38 3.10 -0.73
CA MET A 13 -25.32 2.48 0.09
C MET A 13 -24.31 1.75 -0.80
N GLY A 14 -24.76 1.09 -1.87
CA GLY A 14 -23.97 0.31 -2.82
C GLY A 14 -22.86 1.09 -3.54
N LYS A 15 -23.10 2.36 -3.87
CA LYS A 15 -22.15 3.19 -4.62
C LYS A 15 -21.18 3.95 -3.73
N ASP A 16 -21.53 4.16 -2.46
CA ASP A 16 -20.72 4.93 -1.52
C ASP A 16 -19.78 4.05 -0.68
N TRP A 17 -20.10 2.78 -0.43
CA TRP A 17 -19.16 1.87 0.24
C TRP A 17 -17.90 1.61 -0.60
N ILE A 18 -18.03 1.50 -1.92
CA ILE A 18 -16.89 1.32 -2.85
C ILE A 18 -15.97 2.54 -2.78
N PHE A 19 -16.55 3.74 -2.68
CA PHE A 19 -15.76 4.95 -2.49
C PHE A 19 -15.05 4.95 -1.13
N ALA A 20 -15.72 4.52 -0.06
CA ALA A 20 -15.15 4.45 1.29
C ALA A 20 -13.97 3.47 1.41
N LEU A 21 -13.91 2.44 0.57
CA LEU A 21 -12.76 1.54 0.51
C LEU A 21 -11.47 2.23 0.05
N HIS A 22 -11.56 3.25 -0.79
CA HIS A 22 -10.38 3.96 -1.29
C HIS A 22 -9.53 4.57 -0.16
N PRO A 23 -10.04 5.48 0.69
CA PRO A 23 -9.25 6.05 1.77
C PRO A 23 -8.84 5.02 2.82
N LEU A 24 -9.65 3.99 3.06
CA LEU A 24 -9.32 2.91 4.02
C LEU A 24 -8.11 2.09 3.53
N LEU A 25 -8.14 1.63 2.28
CA LEU A 25 -7.07 0.84 1.68
C LEU A 25 -5.81 1.69 1.44
N MET A 26 -5.95 2.95 1.04
CA MET A 26 -4.82 3.87 0.94
C MET A 26 -4.18 4.14 2.31
N SER A 27 -4.98 4.31 3.37
CA SER A 27 -4.44 4.48 4.72
C SER A 27 -3.72 3.22 5.20
N ALA A 28 -4.30 2.03 4.98
CA ALA A 28 -3.65 0.77 5.31
C ALA A 28 -2.32 0.60 4.53
N ALA A 29 -2.29 0.96 3.25
CA ALA A 29 -1.07 0.91 2.45
C ALA A 29 0.01 1.87 2.96
N PHE A 30 -0.30 3.17 3.03
CA PHE A 30 0.69 4.22 3.25
C PHE A 30 1.07 4.40 4.72
N VAL A 31 0.09 4.37 5.61
CA VAL A 31 0.32 4.62 7.04
C VAL A 31 0.74 3.36 7.77
N LEU A 32 0.16 2.20 7.43
CA LEU A 32 0.51 0.94 8.09
C LEU A 32 1.64 0.24 7.33
N CYS A 33 1.36 -0.35 6.17
CA CYS A 33 2.28 -1.26 5.52
C CYS A 33 3.61 -0.61 5.12
N PHE A 34 3.59 0.52 4.41
CA PHE A 34 4.82 1.16 3.96
C PHE A 34 5.64 1.72 5.11
N SER A 35 5.00 2.31 6.12
CA SER A 35 5.71 2.82 7.30
C SER A 35 6.33 1.68 8.11
N TYR A 36 5.59 0.58 8.34
CA TYR A 36 6.13 -0.63 8.98
C TYR A 36 7.28 -1.25 8.20
N GLY A 37 7.18 -1.30 6.87
CA GLY A 37 8.27 -1.73 6.01
C GLY A 37 9.52 -0.85 6.16
N ILE A 38 9.37 0.48 6.25
CA ILE A 38 10.51 1.40 6.42
C ILE A 38 11.19 1.20 7.78
N ILE A 39 10.41 1.08 8.86
CA ILE A 39 10.95 0.93 10.22
C ILE A 39 11.43 -0.49 10.54
N SER A 40 11.09 -1.50 9.72
CA SER A 40 11.39 -2.91 10.02
C SER A 40 12.89 -3.19 10.23
N TYR A 41 13.78 -2.40 9.61
CA TYR A 41 15.22 -2.50 9.83
C TYR A 41 15.69 -1.99 11.19
N ARG A 42 14.87 -1.17 11.87
CA ARG A 42 15.19 -0.54 13.15
C ARG A 42 14.52 -1.22 14.33
N LEU A 43 13.47 -2.01 14.11
CA LEU A 43 12.72 -2.68 15.19
C LEU A 43 13.63 -3.60 16.03
N ASP A 44 14.52 -4.36 15.40
CA ASP A 44 15.50 -5.18 16.13
C ASP A 44 16.49 -4.36 16.97
N THR A 45 16.75 -3.09 16.61
CA THR A 45 17.60 -2.19 17.41
C THR A 45 16.87 -1.66 18.65
N PHE A 46 15.53 -1.61 18.62
CA PHE A 46 14.70 -1.27 19.77
C PHE A 46 14.53 -2.48 20.71
N ASP A 47 14.27 -3.67 20.16
CA ASP A 47 14.15 -4.90 20.95
C ASP A 47 15.49 -5.28 21.62
N ALA A 48 16.63 -5.10 20.93
CA ALA A 48 17.96 -5.34 21.51
C ALA A 48 18.33 -4.42 22.69
N LYS A 49 17.66 -3.28 22.83
CA LYS A 49 17.84 -2.38 23.98
C LYS A 49 16.95 -2.75 25.17
N LEU A 50 15.87 -3.50 24.93
CA LEU A 50 14.90 -3.91 25.95
C LEU A 50 15.15 -5.33 26.45
N ASP A 51 15.79 -6.18 25.63
CA ASP A 51 16.08 -7.57 25.99
C ASP A 51 17.58 -7.86 25.88
N VAL A 52 18.21 -8.16 27.03
CA VAL A 52 19.66 -8.45 27.15
C VAL A 52 20.07 -9.70 26.35
N LEU A 53 19.09 -10.47 25.86
CA LEU A 53 19.26 -11.69 25.06
C LEU A 53 18.77 -11.59 23.62
N SER A 54 18.40 -10.39 23.13
CA SER A 54 17.90 -10.23 21.76
C SER A 54 19.02 -10.47 20.74
N VAL A 55 19.04 -11.66 20.16
CA VAL A 55 19.88 -12.01 19.01
C VAL A 55 19.45 -11.15 17.83
N MET A 56 20.31 -10.24 17.38
CA MET A 56 20.08 -9.44 16.16
C MET A 56 19.72 -10.37 14.99
N LYS A 57 18.57 -10.15 14.33
CA LYS A 57 18.20 -11.01 13.19
C LYS A 57 19.17 -10.77 12.04
N PRO A 58 19.44 -11.80 11.22
CA PRO A 58 20.22 -11.64 10.00
C PRO A 58 19.62 -10.55 9.10
N MET A 59 20.47 -9.77 8.45
CA MET A 59 20.06 -8.69 7.54
C MET A 59 19.16 -9.22 6.39
N SER A 60 19.35 -10.47 5.96
CA SER A 60 18.49 -11.15 4.98
C SER A 60 17.04 -11.28 5.47
N THR A 61 16.83 -11.60 6.75
CA THR A 61 15.51 -11.68 7.37
C THR A 61 14.84 -10.30 7.44
N LEU A 62 15.58 -9.27 7.84
CA LEU A 62 15.07 -7.89 7.87
C LEU A 62 14.68 -7.38 6.46
N ARG A 63 15.48 -7.71 5.44
CA ARG A 63 15.18 -7.42 4.03
C ARG A 63 13.91 -8.14 3.56
N ASN A 64 13.69 -9.39 3.98
CA ASN A 64 12.45 -10.12 3.66
C ASN A 64 11.22 -9.51 4.35
N TYR A 65 11.32 -9.09 5.61
CA TYR A 65 10.22 -8.38 6.28
C TYR A 65 9.89 -7.07 5.58
N HIS A 66 10.89 -6.24 5.28
CA HIS A 66 10.71 -5.01 4.51
C HIS A 66 9.97 -5.31 3.20
N ARG A 67 10.47 -6.25 2.41
CA ARG A 67 9.88 -6.63 1.12
C ARG A 67 8.41 -7.06 1.26
N ASN A 68 8.10 -7.91 2.24
CA ASN A 68 6.73 -8.41 2.43
C ASN A 68 5.77 -7.28 2.81
N TRP A 69 6.19 -6.34 3.68
CA TRP A 69 5.40 -5.16 4.01
C TRP A 69 5.22 -4.20 2.84
N GLN A 70 6.27 -3.97 2.02
CA GLN A 70 6.16 -3.18 0.79
C GLN A 70 5.21 -3.85 -0.22
N LEU A 71 5.25 -5.18 -0.36
CA LEU A 71 4.35 -5.90 -1.25
C LEU A 71 2.90 -5.82 -0.77
N ALA A 72 2.65 -6.05 0.52
CA ALA A 72 1.32 -5.91 1.11
C ALA A 72 0.76 -4.50 0.93
N GLY A 73 1.59 -3.48 1.17
CA GLY A 73 1.21 -2.08 0.94
C GLY A 73 0.91 -1.79 -0.52
N SER A 74 1.68 -2.34 -1.45
CA SER A 74 1.47 -2.18 -2.89
C SER A 74 0.14 -2.82 -3.34
N ILE A 75 -0.19 -4.01 -2.83
CA ILE A 75 -1.47 -4.69 -3.09
C ILE A 75 -2.63 -3.85 -2.55
N ALA A 76 -2.53 -3.34 -1.32
CA ALA A 76 -3.55 -2.49 -0.72
C ALA A 76 -3.73 -1.17 -1.49
N ALA A 77 -2.64 -0.53 -1.91
CA ALA A 77 -2.69 0.70 -2.72
C ALA A 77 -3.34 0.43 -4.10
N ALA A 78 -3.00 -0.67 -4.75
CA ALA A 78 -3.62 -1.07 -6.02
C ALA A 78 -5.12 -1.36 -5.87
N ALA A 79 -5.52 -2.06 -4.81
CA ALA A 79 -6.93 -2.29 -4.49
C ALA A 79 -7.68 -0.98 -4.17
N GLY A 80 -7.05 -0.07 -3.44
CA GLY A 80 -7.59 1.27 -3.16
C GLY A 80 -7.77 2.10 -4.43
N LEU A 81 -6.83 2.01 -5.38
CA LEU A 81 -6.94 2.66 -6.68
C LEU A 81 -8.07 2.05 -7.52
N ALA A 82 -8.16 0.72 -7.55
CA ALA A 82 -9.23 0.01 -8.23
C ALA A 82 -10.61 0.40 -7.67
N ALA A 83 -10.74 0.53 -6.35
CA ALA A 83 -11.97 0.96 -5.69
C ALA A 83 -12.41 2.36 -6.14
N ILE A 84 -11.51 3.36 -6.17
CA ILE A 84 -11.87 4.70 -6.63
C ILE A 84 -12.19 4.74 -8.13
N MET A 85 -11.48 3.96 -8.96
CA MET A 85 -11.80 3.85 -10.38
C MET A 85 -13.17 3.21 -10.62
N ALA A 86 -13.48 2.12 -9.91
CA ALA A 86 -14.78 1.46 -9.96
C ALA A 86 -15.90 2.41 -9.52
N SER A 87 -15.69 3.18 -8.44
CA SER A 87 -16.66 4.19 -7.99
C SER A 87 -16.87 5.31 -9.01
N LYS A 88 -15.80 5.78 -9.68
CA LYS A 88 -15.91 6.77 -10.76
C LYS A 88 -16.69 6.23 -11.95
N ILE A 89 -16.42 5.00 -12.39
CA ILE A 89 -17.13 4.33 -13.50
C ILE A 89 -18.62 4.18 -13.15
N ALA A 90 -18.92 3.68 -11.96
CA ALA A 90 -20.30 3.51 -11.48
C ALA A 90 -21.08 4.84 -11.40
N LYS A 91 -20.37 5.97 -11.23
CA LYS A 91 -20.95 7.32 -11.19
C LYS A 91 -20.86 8.05 -12.55
N GLY A 92 -20.44 7.38 -13.63
CA GLY A 92 -20.30 7.97 -14.96
C GLY A 92 -19.27 9.12 -15.03
N LYS A 93 -18.32 9.17 -14.09
CA LYS A 93 -17.30 10.23 -14.01
C LYS A 93 -16.10 9.88 -14.87
N ASN A 94 -15.47 10.91 -15.45
CA ASN A 94 -14.22 10.72 -16.19
C ASN A 94 -13.10 10.21 -15.24
N LEU A 95 -12.49 9.09 -15.61
CA LEU A 95 -11.44 8.40 -14.85
C LEU A 95 -10.18 9.26 -14.71
N PHE A 96 -9.80 9.90 -15.82
CA PHE A 96 -8.53 10.62 -16.01
C PHE A 96 -8.70 12.14 -16.03
N ALA A 97 -9.91 12.64 -15.79
CA ALA A 97 -10.03 13.99 -15.30
C ALA A 97 -9.31 14.03 -13.94
N VAL A 98 -8.10 14.58 -13.93
CA VAL A 98 -7.29 14.86 -12.75
C VAL A 98 -7.42 16.36 -12.39
N PRO A 99 -8.62 16.91 -12.10
CA PRO A 99 -8.73 18.31 -11.74
C PRO A 99 -8.24 18.58 -10.31
N SER A 100 -7.98 17.54 -9.50
CA SER A 100 -7.56 17.71 -8.10
C SER A 100 -6.07 17.42 -7.91
N LEU A 101 -5.42 18.30 -7.14
CA LEU A 101 -4.03 18.12 -6.68
C LEU A 101 -3.81 16.75 -6.01
N HIS A 102 -4.80 16.29 -5.24
CA HIS A 102 -4.75 14.98 -4.58
C HIS A 102 -4.58 13.84 -5.58
N ALA A 103 -5.31 13.85 -6.70
CA ALA A 103 -5.21 12.81 -7.72
C ALA A 103 -3.87 12.87 -8.46
N SER A 104 -3.34 14.07 -8.74
CA SER A 104 -2.02 14.24 -9.37
C SER A 104 -0.89 13.73 -8.45
N ILE A 105 -0.89 14.13 -7.19
CA ILE A 105 0.10 13.71 -6.20
C ILE A 105 0.01 12.19 -5.97
N GLY A 106 -1.21 11.66 -5.82
CA GLY A 106 -1.44 10.22 -5.66
C GLY A 106 -0.91 9.42 -6.85
N PHE A 107 -1.14 9.88 -8.08
CA PHE A 107 -0.65 9.23 -9.29
C PHE A 107 0.88 9.21 -9.37
N VAL A 108 1.54 10.36 -9.15
CA VAL A 108 3.01 10.44 -9.12
C VAL A 108 3.59 9.54 -8.02
N THR A 109 2.94 9.51 -6.85
CA THR A 109 3.37 8.66 -5.73
C THR A 109 3.30 7.17 -6.10
N LEU A 110 2.23 6.72 -6.76
CA LEU A 110 2.10 5.34 -7.23
C LEU A 110 3.16 4.96 -8.26
N ILE A 111 3.48 5.86 -9.20
CA ILE A 111 4.61 5.66 -10.12
C ILE A 111 5.91 5.49 -9.33
N GLY A 112 6.14 6.37 -8.35
CA GLY A 112 7.31 6.29 -7.46
C GLY A 112 7.42 4.95 -6.73
N ILE A 113 6.30 4.40 -6.24
CA ILE A 113 6.25 3.08 -5.59
C ILE A 113 6.63 1.96 -6.58
N VAL A 114 6.12 1.99 -7.80
CA VAL A 114 6.47 0.99 -8.83
C VAL A 114 7.95 1.05 -9.15
N VAL A 115 8.50 2.24 -9.39
CA VAL A 115 9.94 2.43 -9.66
C VAL A 115 10.76 1.94 -8.47
N GLN A 116 10.39 2.32 -7.25
CA GLN A 116 11.08 1.90 -6.02
C GLN A 116 11.05 0.37 -5.84
N GLY A 117 9.91 -0.27 -6.13
CA GLY A 117 9.75 -1.72 -6.07
C GLY A 117 10.65 -2.45 -7.08
N VAL A 118 10.69 -1.97 -8.33
CA VAL A 118 11.55 -2.55 -9.39
C VAL A 118 13.03 -2.38 -9.04
N VAL A 119 13.45 -1.16 -8.69
CA VAL A 119 14.85 -0.88 -8.32
C VAL A 119 15.27 -1.68 -7.09
N GLY A 120 14.39 -1.76 -6.08
CA GLY A 120 14.62 -2.56 -4.89
C GLY A 120 14.77 -4.05 -5.20
N TYR A 121 13.94 -4.58 -6.09
CA TYR A 121 14.01 -5.97 -6.53
C TYR A 121 15.31 -6.28 -7.27
N LEU A 122 15.68 -5.46 -8.26
CA LEU A 122 16.93 -5.61 -9.02
C LEU A 122 18.16 -5.55 -8.10
N LYS A 123 18.16 -4.63 -7.13
CA LYS A 123 19.21 -4.54 -6.11
C LYS A 123 19.32 -5.82 -5.28
N MET A 124 18.18 -6.40 -4.89
CA MET A 124 18.16 -7.63 -4.10
C MET A 124 18.67 -8.84 -4.88
N GLN A 125 18.37 -8.94 -6.19
CA GLN A 125 18.93 -9.96 -7.06
C GLN A 125 20.45 -9.83 -7.17
N ALA A 126 20.96 -8.62 -7.44
CA ALA A 126 22.39 -8.36 -7.54
C ALA A 126 23.15 -8.73 -6.24
N LEU A 127 22.54 -8.51 -5.07
CA LEU A 127 23.12 -8.90 -3.79
C LEU A 127 23.05 -10.41 -3.51
N GLY A 128 22.03 -11.09 -4.05
CA GLY A 128 21.89 -12.55 -3.94
C GLY A 128 22.85 -13.30 -4.87
N ASP A 129 23.02 -12.83 -6.10
CA ASP A 129 23.84 -13.47 -7.14
C ASP A 129 25.33 -13.11 -7.01
N GLY A 130 25.65 -11.97 -6.38
CA GLY A 130 27.02 -11.45 -6.29
C GLY A 130 27.82 -11.80 -5.03
N GLY A 131 27.22 -12.46 -4.02
CA GLY A 131 27.90 -12.77 -2.75
C GLY A 131 28.49 -11.56 -1.98
N GLN A 132 28.22 -10.33 -2.44
CA GLN A 132 28.78 -9.13 -1.84
C GLN A 132 28.04 -8.81 -0.54
N LYS A 133 28.77 -9.00 0.56
CA LYS A 133 28.43 -8.48 1.88
C LYS A 133 28.41 -6.95 1.81
N VAL A 134 27.20 -6.39 1.73
CA VAL A 134 26.93 -4.99 2.11
C VAL A 134 26.12 -5.00 3.39
#